data_AF-A0A3M8US88-F1
#
_entry.id   AF-A0A3M8US88-F1
#
_cell.length_a   1.000
_cell.length_b   1.000
_cell.length_c   1.000
_cell.angle_alpha   90.00
_cell.angle_beta   90.00
_cell.angle_gamma   90.00
#
_symmetry.space_group_name_H-M   'P 1'
#
loop_
_entity.id
_entity.type
_entity.pdbx_description
1 polymer ?
#
loop_
_entity_poly.entity_id
_entity_poly.type
_entity_poly.pdbx_seq_one_letter_code
_entity_poly.pdbx_strand_id
1 'polypeptide(L)' 'MDPKTRAAVQSYYRLTETLQAAIQDPDRYEPGLTAAAYEANRLMAAAGLLSKSPQEITALVREIYPDWNPS' A
#
# COMPACT_ATOMS: atom_id res chain seq x y z
N MET A 1 -4.21 0.01 16.14
CA MET A 1 -3.52 -0.87 15.17
C MET A 1 -2.23 -1.45 15.73
N ASP A 2 -1.99 -2.76 15.57
CA ASP A 2 -0.74 -3.43 15.98
C ASP A 2 0.43 -3.15 15.01
N PRO A 3 1.71 -3.39 15.41
CA PRO A 3 2.88 -3.03 14.60
C PRO A 3 2.94 -3.73 13.24
N LYS A 4 2.44 -4.96 13.13
CA LYS A 4 2.49 -5.76 11.90
C LYS A 4 1.47 -5.24 10.89
N THR A 5 0.24 -5.00 11.35
CA THR A 5 -0.80 -4.34 10.55
C THR A 5 -0.35 -2.95 10.12
N ARG A 6 0.28 -2.17 11.03
CA ARG A 6 0.82 -0.85 10.70
C ARG A 6 1.86 -0.91 9.59
N ALA A 7 2.84 -1.80 9.68
CA ALA A 7 3.87 -1.96 8.66
C ALA A 7 3.26 -2.35 7.30
N ALA A 8 2.28 -3.26 7.29
CA ALA A 8 1.59 -3.66 6.07
C ALA A 8 0.81 -2.50 5.42
N VAL A 9 0.05 -1.75 6.22
CA VAL A 9 -0.70 -0.57 5.76
C VAL A 9 0.24 0.52 5.22
N GLN A 10 1.36 0.77 5.89
CA GLN A 10 2.36 1.73 5.43
C GLN A 10 3.01 1.29 4.11
N SER A 11 3.30 0.00 3.95
CA SER A 11 3.85 -0.54 2.71
C SER A 11 2.84 -0.48 1.56
N TYR A 12 1.56 -0.75 1.84
CA TYR A 12 0.48 -0.60 0.86
C TYR A 12 0.31 0.86 0.41
N TYR A 13 0.31 1.81 1.35
CA TYR A 13 0.29 3.24 1.03
C TYR A 13 1.47 3.65 0.12
N ARG A 14 2.70 3.22 0.44
CA ARG A 14 3.87 3.49 -0.42
C ARG A 14 3.73 2.90 -1.82
N LEU A 15 3.14 1.70 -1.93
CA LEU A 15 2.85 1.11 -3.24
C LEU A 15 1.88 1.99 -4.02
N THR A 16 0.83 2.52 -3.41
CA THR A 16 -0.13 3.39 -4.11
C THR A 16 0.50 4.70 -4.59
N GLU A 17 1.36 5.30 -3.77
CA GLU A 17 2.14 6.49 -4.17
C GLU A 17 3.11 6.18 -5.32
N THR A 18 3.79 5.02 -5.25
CA THR A 18 4.72 4.58 -6.31
C THR A 18 3.99 4.29 -7.61
N LEU A 19 2.79 3.68 -7.54
CA LEU A 19 1.94 3.44 -8.69
C LEU A 19 1.48 4.76 -9.32
N GLN A 20 1.08 5.73 -8.50
CA GLN A 20 0.66 7.05 -9.00
C GLN A 20 1.82 7.79 -9.67
N ALA A 21 3.03 7.72 -9.10
CA ALA A 21 4.23 8.26 -9.72
C ALA A 21 4.57 7.55 -11.05
N ALA A 22 4.44 6.22 -11.11
CA ALA A 22 4.68 5.45 -12.33
C ALA A 22 3.64 5.74 -13.43
N ILE A 23 2.39 6.06 -13.07
CA ILE A 23 1.39 6.51 -14.05
C ILE A 23 1.79 7.86 -14.66
N GLN A 24 2.40 8.75 -13.87
CA GLN A 24 2.84 10.07 -14.33
C GLN A 24 4.15 10.03 -15.13
N ASP A 25 5.07 9.13 -14.77
CA ASP A 25 6.39 8.97 -15.40
C ASP A 25 6.81 7.48 -15.43
N PRO A 26 6.32 6.71 -16.42
CA PRO A 26 6.49 5.25 -16.45
C PRO A 26 7.94 4.78 -16.55
N ASP A 27 8.75 5.45 -17.37
CA ASP A 27 10.13 5.03 -17.69
C ASP A 27 11.07 5.13 -16.48
N ARG A 28 10.72 5.98 -15.51
CA ARG A 28 11.53 6.22 -14.32
C ARG A 28 11.21 5.29 -13.15
N TYR A 29 9.98 4.78 -13.06
CA TYR A 29 9.47 4.15 -11.83
C TYR A 29 9.14 2.66 -11.95
N GLU A 30 9.20 2.08 -13.15
CA GLU A 30 8.95 0.64 -13.38
C GLU A 30 9.79 -0.29 -12.45
N PRO A 31 11.10 -0.05 -12.24
CA PRO A 31 11.90 -0.90 -11.33
C PRO A 31 11.47 -0.79 -9.86
N GLY A 32 11.04 0.40 -9.43
CA GLY A 32 10.61 0.65 -8.05
C GLY A 32 9.22 0.08 -7.74
N LEU A 33 8.35 0.03 -8.76
CA LEU A 33 6.98 -0.47 -8.62
C LEU A 33 6.96 -1.96 -8.32
N THR A 34 7.76 -2.76 -9.03
CA THR A 34 7.83 -4.21 -8.81
C THR A 34 8.29 -4.54 -7.39
N ALA A 35 9.37 -3.90 -6.92
CA ALA A 35 9.86 -4.10 -5.55
C ALA A 35 8.84 -3.70 -4.48
N ALA A 36 8.19 -2.54 -4.65
CA ALA A 36 7.14 -2.08 -3.74
C ALA A 36 5.93 -3.02 -3.72
N ALA A 37 5.55 -3.58 -4.88
CA ALA A 37 4.44 -4.52 -4.98
C ALA A 37 4.74 -5.84 -4.24
N TYR A 38 5.95 -6.38 -4.40
CA TYR A 38 6.38 -7.58 -3.67
C TYR A 38 6.41 -7.35 -2.16
N GLU A 39 6.95 -6.21 -1.71
CA GLU A 39 7.03 -5.90 -0.28
C GLU A 39 5.63 -5.74 0.33
N ALA A 40 4.77 -4.95 -0.31
CA ALA A 40 3.40 -4.73 0.16
C ALA A 40 2.62 -6.05 0.21
N ASN A 41 2.70 -6.88 -0.84
CA ASN A 41 2.03 -8.19 -0.85
C ASN A 41 2.51 -9.06 0.31
N ARG A 42 3.83 -9.19 0.52
CA ARG A 42 4.40 -9.98 1.63
C ARG A 42 3.92 -9.51 3.00
N LEU A 43 3.92 -8.20 3.24
CA LEU A 43 3.51 -7.64 4.54
C LEU A 43 2.00 -7.74 4.75
N MET A 44 1.20 -7.48 3.71
CA MET A 44 -0.26 -7.65 3.74
C MET A 44 -0.65 -9.12 3.97
N ALA A 45 0.04 -10.06 3.32
CA ALA A 45 -0.14 -11.50 3.55
C ALA A 45 0.17 -11.87 4.99
N ALA A 46 1.33 -11.43 5.49
CA ALA A 46 1.72 -11.67 6.87
C ALA A 46 0.66 -11.13 7.83
N ALA A 47 0.17 -9.90 7.62
CA ALA A 47 -0.83 -9.25 8.47
C ALA A 47 -2.25 -9.81 8.30
N GLY A 48 -2.49 -10.78 7.38
CA GLY A 48 -3.82 -11.32 7.13
C GLY A 48 -4.77 -10.33 6.44
N LEU A 49 -4.21 -9.33 5.75
CA LEU A 49 -4.96 -8.25 5.11
C LEU A 49 -5.37 -8.58 3.67
N LEU A 50 -4.82 -9.62 3.04
CA LEU A 50 -5.14 -9.98 1.64
C LEU A 50 -6.59 -10.44 1.42
N SER A 51 -7.26 -10.94 2.46
CA SER A 51 -8.66 -11.36 2.38
C SER A 51 -9.65 -10.24 2.75
N LYS A 52 -9.15 -9.07 3.12
CA LYS A 52 -9.96 -7.93 3.55
C LYS A 52 -10.55 -7.19 2.36
N SER A 53 -11.73 -6.61 2.58
CA SER A 53 -12.36 -5.77 1.57
C SER A 53 -11.54 -4.48 1.33
N PRO A 54 -11.59 -3.88 0.13
CA PRO A 54 -10.95 -2.59 -0.14
C PRO A 54 -11.39 -1.49 0.83
N GLN A 55 -12.64 -1.50 1.31
CA GLN A 55 -13.15 -0.55 2.29
C GLN A 55 -12.47 -0.72 3.65
N GLU A 56 -12.27 -1.96 4.11
CA GLU A 56 -11.52 -2.24 5.35
C GLU A 56 -10.06 -1.79 5.23
N ILE A 57 -9.40 -2.09 4.10
CA ILE A 57 -8.03 -1.62 3.86
C ILE A 57 -7.98 -0.09 3.85
N THR A 58 -8.95 0.56 3.20
CA THR A 58 -9.01 2.03 3.16
C THR A 58 -9.20 2.64 4.54
N ALA A 59 -10.07 2.06 5.37
CA ALA A 59 -10.25 2.50 6.75
C ALA A 59 -8.94 2.40 7.53
N LEU A 60 -8.22 1.27 7.40
CA LEU A 60 -6.93 1.07 8.06
C LEU A 60 -5.86 2.07 7.57
N VAL A 61 -5.79 2.36 6.27
CA VAL A 61 -4.86 3.38 5.75
C VAL A 61 -5.19 4.76 6.33
N ARG A 62 -6.48 5.11 6.42
CA ARG A 62 -6.92 6.39 6.99
C ARG A 62 -6.69 6.53 8.49
N GLU A 63 -6.50 5.45 9.24
CA GLU A 63 -6.05 5.53 10.64
C GLU A 63 -4.62 6.13 10.75
N ILE A 64 -3.79 6.00 9.70
CA ILE A 64 -2.41 6.50 9.67
C ILE A 64 -2.29 7.76 8.81
N TYR A 65 -3.00 7.80 7.68
CA TYR A 65 -2.99 8.86 6.69
C TYR A 65 -4.42 9.36 6.45
N PRO A 66 -4.95 10.24 7.33
CA PRO A 66 -6.39 10.57 7.35
C PRO A 66 -6.93 11.15 6.04
N ASP A 67 -6.09 11.90 5.33
CA ASP A 67 -6.44 12.58 4.09
C ASP A 67 -6.29 11.69 2.84
N TRP A 68 -5.86 10.43 3.02
CA TRP A 68 -5.62 9.53 1.91
C TRP A 68 -6.93 9.09 1.23
N ASN A 69 -6.96 9.23 -0.09
CA ASN A 69 -8.05 8.82 -0.94
C ASN A 69 -7.51 8.10 -2.18
N PRO A 70 -7.75 6.78 -2.34
CA PRO A 70 -7.39 6.06 -3.55
C PRO A 70 -8.43 6.38 -4.64
N SER A 71 -8.34 7.58 -5.22
CA SER A 71 -9.18 8.04 -6.34
C SER A 71 -8.40 8.03 -7.64
#